data_AF-A0A916WAE1-F1
#
_entry.id   AF-A0A916WAE1-F1
#
_cell.length_a   1.000
_cell.length_b   1.000
_cell.length_c   1.000
_cell.angle_alpha   90.00
_cell.angle_beta   90.00
_cell.angle_gamma   90.00
#
_symmetry.space_group_name_H-M   'P 1'
#
loop_
_entity.id
_entity.type
_entity.pdbx_description
1 polymer ?
#
loop_
_entity_poly.entity_id
_entity_poly.type
_entity_poly.pdbx_seq_one_letter_code
_entity_poly.pdbx_strand_id
1 'polypeptide(L)'
;MVENGSNGGARAVPPNGLHHERHEEFEELCALATTGALRAEERERLDVHLAKCPECRERLTEYEAVVAGAIPRLASGSSLLMDGVDDPAQWTSEEMAAAEGRLFARLKEDEQREGRVRPEHDRSGKTAGDTLWRHLWWQFAAGVLLSGALGVALYRTGVRHGSESAKVAAPVTQPVQQPLQVKSSQPAIAPVPVGPVHSNEDAQVIALREQLTARTADVARLQSERNQLTQQLSEAAKDRSQLSQTNAAQQAAANQQLQQTQSQLSTVQKKLDAAASVNLGDSGRLAQLEAKVNDLTASLHGRDEELTREQQILDHDRDIRDLMGSRDLYIAEVYDVAKTGDTAKPFGRVFYTKAKSLIFYAYDLDQQPGVKDTSTFQVWGRKGPDRDTAVRLGILYQDNASKKRWMMKSNDAKTLSGIDAVFVTVEPKGRSQHPSGKPLLFAYLKIEPNHP
;
A
#
# COMPACT_ATOMS: atom_id res chain seq x y z
N MET A 1 -3.52 70.71 44.97
CA MET A 1 -4.12 69.51 44.35
C MET A 1 -3.05 68.90 43.47
N VAL A 2 -2.73 67.64 43.76
CA VAL A 2 -1.51 66.94 43.36
C VAL A 2 -1.67 66.40 41.93
N GLU A 3 -0.70 66.70 41.08
CA GLU A 3 -0.48 66.06 39.78
C GLU A 3 -0.08 64.59 40.01
N ASN A 4 -0.72 63.66 39.33
CA ASN A 4 -0.31 62.26 39.33
C ASN A 4 -0.22 61.77 37.88
N GLY A 5 1.03 61.74 37.37
CA GLY A 5 1.38 61.20 36.07
C GLY A 5 1.37 59.67 36.12
N SER A 6 0.61 59.04 35.23
CA SER A 6 0.63 57.60 35.00
C SER A 6 1.56 57.32 33.82
N ASN A 7 2.80 56.93 34.12
CA ASN A 7 3.78 56.40 33.17
C ASN A 7 3.32 55.00 32.71
N GLY A 8 2.76 54.93 31.50
CA GLY A 8 2.58 53.68 30.76
C GLY A 8 3.93 53.16 30.29
N GLY A 9 4.52 52.22 31.04
CA GLY A 9 5.73 51.51 30.65
C GLY A 9 5.48 50.61 29.44
N ALA A 10 5.75 51.12 28.25
CA ALA A 10 5.93 50.31 27.06
C ALA A 10 7.22 49.47 27.24
N ARG A 11 7.04 48.19 27.60
CA ARG A 11 8.11 47.20 27.59
C ARG A 11 8.49 46.95 26.13
N ALA A 12 9.58 47.57 25.68
CA ALA A 12 10.19 47.26 24.40
C ALA A 12 10.62 45.78 24.40
N VAL A 13 9.87 44.95 23.67
CA VAL A 13 10.28 43.58 23.36
C VAL A 13 11.42 43.68 22.36
N PRO A 14 12.59 43.07 22.61
CA PRO A 14 13.69 43.07 21.66
C PRO A 14 13.25 42.36 20.36
N PRO A 15 13.53 42.91 19.17
CA PRO A 15 13.05 42.39 17.88
C PRO A 15 13.64 41.02 17.47
N ASN A 16 14.40 40.35 18.33
CA ASN A 16 15.05 39.08 18.04
C ASN A 16 14.29 37.82 18.49
N GLY A 17 13.13 37.94 19.16
CA GLY A 17 12.39 36.79 19.70
C GLY A 17 11.51 36.01 18.70
N LEU A 18 11.05 36.65 17.61
CA LEU A 18 10.07 36.07 16.66
C LEU A 18 10.69 35.19 15.56
N HIS A 19 12.02 35.06 15.55
CA HIS A 19 12.72 34.14 14.64
C HIS A 19 12.92 32.76 15.25
N HIS A 20 12.97 32.64 16.58
CA HIS A 20 13.27 31.38 17.25
C HIS A 20 12.08 30.41 17.25
N GLU A 21 10.87 30.89 17.52
CA GLU A 21 9.64 30.05 17.53
C GLU A 21 9.32 29.44 16.16
N ARG A 22 9.82 30.05 15.07
CA ARG A 22 9.63 29.48 13.72
C ARG A 22 10.65 28.39 13.40
N HIS A 23 11.83 28.39 14.01
CA HIS A 23 12.82 27.34 13.73
C HIS A 23 12.44 26.00 14.35
N GLU A 24 11.77 26.01 15.50
CA GLU A 24 11.33 24.80 16.21
C GLU A 24 10.33 23.97 15.37
N GLU A 25 9.31 24.62 14.77
CA GLU A 25 8.36 23.94 13.86
C GLU A 25 9.07 23.26 12.68
N PHE A 26 10.11 23.92 12.12
CA PHE A 26 10.85 23.34 11.00
C PHE A 26 11.85 22.26 11.43
N GLU A 27 12.34 22.28 12.67
CA GLU A 27 13.15 21.18 13.21
C GLU A 27 12.33 19.90 13.35
N GLU A 28 11.09 19.99 13.81
CA GLU A 28 10.14 18.87 13.86
C GLU A 28 9.82 18.34 12.45
N LEU A 29 9.58 19.23 11.48
CA LEU A 29 9.38 18.84 10.08
C LEU A 29 10.63 18.19 9.47
N CYS A 30 11.83 18.61 9.84
CA CYS A 30 13.07 17.94 9.43
C CYS A 30 13.14 16.50 9.96
N ALA A 31 12.77 16.27 11.22
CA ALA A 31 12.75 14.92 11.80
C ALA A 31 11.70 14.03 11.10
N LEU A 32 10.48 14.55 10.90
CA LEU A 32 9.40 13.84 10.20
C LEU A 32 9.74 13.56 8.72
N ALA A 33 10.55 14.41 8.07
CA ALA A 33 10.95 14.22 6.67
C ALA A 33 11.77 12.94 6.46
N THR A 34 12.52 12.53 7.47
CA THR A 34 13.31 11.30 7.41
C THR A 34 12.48 10.02 7.50
N THR A 35 11.24 10.09 7.98
CA THR A 35 10.32 8.93 8.06
C THR A 35 9.42 8.81 6.84
N GLY A 36 9.37 9.85 5.98
CA GLY A 36 8.45 9.92 4.84
C GLY A 36 7.00 10.25 5.22
N ALA A 37 6.75 10.66 6.47
CA ALA A 37 5.40 10.92 6.98
C ALA A 37 4.87 12.34 6.68
N LEU A 38 5.65 13.23 6.05
CA LEU A 38 5.20 14.59 5.72
C LEU A 38 4.11 14.57 4.64
N ARG A 39 3.10 15.42 4.84
CA ARG A 39 2.16 15.77 3.77
C ARG A 39 2.85 16.63 2.72
N ALA A 40 2.33 16.64 1.49
CA ALA A 40 2.90 17.42 0.39
C ALA A 40 3.01 18.93 0.71
N GLU A 41 2.00 19.48 1.40
CA GLU A 41 1.96 20.89 1.81
C GLU A 41 3.06 21.21 2.85
N GLU A 42 3.28 20.31 3.81
CA GLU A 42 4.33 20.45 4.82
C GLU A 42 5.71 20.32 4.18
N ARG A 43 5.85 19.42 3.19
CA ARG A 43 7.10 19.24 2.45
C ARG A 43 7.45 20.49 1.65
N GLU A 44 6.48 21.09 0.96
CA GLU A 44 6.69 22.34 0.23
C GLU A 44 7.06 23.49 1.19
N ARG A 45 6.37 23.60 2.34
CA ARG A 45 6.72 24.58 3.39
C ARG A 45 8.14 24.39 3.90
N LEU A 46 8.54 23.14 4.17
CA LEU A 46 9.88 22.78 4.63
C LEU A 46 10.93 23.13 3.56
N ASP A 47 10.71 22.76 2.30
CA ASP A 47 11.66 23.05 1.20
C ASP A 47 11.87 24.56 1.02
N VAL A 48 10.80 25.36 1.12
CA VAL A 48 10.88 26.84 1.08
C VAL A 48 11.69 27.40 2.26
N HIS A 49 11.57 26.81 3.45
CA HIS A 49 12.34 27.22 4.62
C HIS A 49 13.82 26.81 4.52
N LEU A 50 14.09 25.56 4.12
CA LEU A 50 15.44 25.02 3.93
C LEU A 50 16.24 25.81 2.90
N ALA A 51 15.58 26.43 1.92
CA ALA A 51 16.22 27.33 0.96
C ALA A 51 16.82 28.58 1.62
N LYS A 52 16.27 29.02 2.77
CA LYS A 52 16.64 30.28 3.45
C LYS A 52 17.37 30.09 4.77
N CYS A 53 17.20 28.93 5.42
CA CYS A 53 17.75 28.63 6.74
C CYS A 53 18.85 27.56 6.67
N PRO A 54 20.12 27.91 6.93
CA PRO A 54 21.22 26.93 6.94
C PRO A 54 21.16 25.98 8.13
N GLU A 55 20.69 26.44 9.30
CA GLU A 55 20.61 25.63 10.53
C GLU A 55 19.66 24.44 10.37
N CYS A 56 18.45 24.65 9.84
CA CYS A 56 17.50 23.55 9.60
C CYS A 56 18.00 22.58 8.52
N ARG A 57 18.83 23.06 7.58
CA ARG A 57 19.45 22.21 6.55
C ARG A 57 20.52 21.30 7.14
N GLU A 58 21.31 21.83 8.07
CA GLU A 58 22.27 21.05 8.86
C GLU A 58 21.54 19.98 9.69
N ARG A 59 20.48 20.35 10.42
CA ARG A 59 19.67 19.39 11.20
C ARG A 59 19.04 18.28 10.35
N LEU A 60 18.49 18.62 9.17
CA LEU A 60 17.96 17.59 8.25
C LEU A 60 19.06 16.59 7.84
N THR A 61 20.26 17.10 7.52
CA THR A 61 21.40 16.26 7.15
C THR A 61 21.84 15.34 8.31
N GLU A 62 21.82 15.85 9.54
CA GLU A 62 22.09 15.06 10.75
C GLU A 62 21.05 13.94 10.93
N TYR A 63 19.76 14.23 10.81
CA TYR A 63 18.71 13.21 10.91
C TYR A 63 18.80 12.16 9.79
N GLU A 64 19.07 12.58 8.55
CA GLU A 64 19.28 11.66 7.43
C GLU A 64 20.49 10.74 7.66
N ALA A 65 21.58 11.27 8.22
CA ALA A 65 22.75 10.48 8.61
C ALA A 65 22.43 9.46 9.72
N VAL A 66 21.63 9.84 10.71
CA VAL A 66 21.15 8.92 11.76
C VAL A 66 20.29 7.82 11.15
N VAL A 67 19.34 8.14 10.27
CA VAL A 67 18.48 7.13 9.63
C VAL A 67 19.29 6.19 8.74
N ALA A 68 20.22 6.72 7.94
CA ALA A 68 21.09 5.93 7.07
C ALA A 68 22.09 5.05 7.85
N GLY A 69 22.55 5.48 9.02
CA GLY A 69 23.56 4.78 9.80
C GLY A 69 23.00 3.89 10.92
N ALA A 70 22.06 4.40 11.71
CA ALA A 70 21.56 3.76 12.91
C ALA A 70 20.52 2.67 12.61
N ILE A 71 19.57 2.89 11.69
CA ILE A 71 18.54 1.89 11.38
C ILE A 71 19.16 0.60 10.82
N PRO A 72 20.08 0.63 9.84
CA PRO A 72 20.72 -0.58 9.36
C PRO A 72 21.58 -1.26 10.43
N ARG A 73 22.20 -0.51 11.35
CA ARG A 73 22.97 -1.05 12.46
C ARG A 73 22.10 -1.70 13.54
N LEU A 74 20.92 -1.15 13.81
CA LEU A 74 19.93 -1.78 14.70
C LEU A 74 19.37 -3.05 14.05
N ALA A 75 19.06 -3.01 12.75
CA ALA A 75 18.64 -4.19 11.99
C ALA A 75 19.73 -5.28 11.94
N SER A 76 21.00 -4.89 11.75
CA SER A 76 22.14 -5.83 11.69
C SER A 76 22.56 -6.31 13.09
N GLY A 77 22.50 -5.45 14.09
CA GLY A 77 22.85 -5.76 15.49
C GLY A 77 21.81 -6.63 16.18
N SER A 78 20.53 -6.51 15.79
CA SER A 78 19.48 -7.46 16.20
C SER A 78 19.75 -8.87 15.67
N SER A 79 20.54 -9.01 14.59
CA SER A 79 20.98 -10.31 14.08
C SER A 79 22.21 -10.87 14.79
N LEU A 80 23.01 -10.05 15.48
CA LEU A 80 24.24 -10.47 16.17
C LEU A 80 24.07 -10.66 17.68
N LEU A 81 23.06 -10.02 18.31
CA LEU A 81 22.68 -10.30 19.70
C LEU A 81 21.81 -11.56 19.86
N MET A 82 21.48 -12.23 18.76
CA MET A 82 20.72 -13.49 18.71
C MET A 82 21.59 -14.71 18.39
N ASP A 83 22.92 -14.57 18.38
CA ASP A 83 23.86 -15.68 18.05
C ASP A 83 24.20 -16.58 19.25
N GLY A 84 23.32 -16.62 20.25
CA GLY A 84 23.43 -17.46 21.44
C GLY A 84 22.12 -17.74 22.16
N VAL A 85 20.99 -17.40 21.55
CA VAL A 85 19.66 -17.82 22.02
C VAL A 85 19.17 -18.83 21.00
N ASP A 86 19.25 -20.10 21.38
CA ASP A 86 18.77 -21.22 20.59
C ASP A 86 17.33 -20.96 20.10
N ASP A 87 17.16 -21.00 18.78
CA ASP A 87 15.90 -21.20 18.07
C ASP A 87 14.77 -20.15 18.30
N PRO A 88 14.57 -19.20 17.35
CA PRO A 88 13.41 -18.27 17.39
C PRO A 88 12.05 -18.98 17.26
N ALA A 89 12.03 -20.30 17.09
CA ALA A 89 10.82 -21.11 17.09
C ALA A 89 10.24 -21.41 18.49
N GLN A 90 10.91 -21.01 19.59
CA GLN A 90 10.46 -21.31 20.96
C GLN A 90 9.88 -20.14 21.76
N TRP A 91 9.64 -18.96 21.15
CA TRP A 91 8.81 -17.96 21.83
C TRP A 91 7.41 -18.52 21.95
N THR A 92 7.07 -18.96 23.15
CA THR A 92 5.72 -19.43 23.44
C THR A 92 4.75 -18.27 23.22
N SER A 93 3.55 -18.56 22.71
CA SER A 93 2.51 -17.54 22.52
C SER A 93 2.25 -16.72 23.80
N GLU A 94 2.53 -17.28 24.97
CA GLU A 94 2.40 -16.62 26.27
C GLU A 94 3.49 -15.58 26.53
N GLU A 95 4.75 -15.83 26.14
CA GLU A 95 5.85 -14.88 26.32
C GLU A 95 5.69 -13.67 25.40
N MET A 96 5.22 -13.88 24.17
CA MET A 96 4.89 -12.80 23.25
C MET A 96 3.72 -11.96 23.79
N ALA A 97 2.65 -12.59 24.28
CA ALA A 97 1.54 -11.89 24.92
C ALA A 97 1.96 -11.13 26.19
N ALA A 98 2.90 -11.66 26.97
CA ALA A 98 3.44 -10.98 28.15
C ALA A 98 4.38 -9.82 27.81
N ALA A 99 5.08 -9.88 26.67
CA ALA A 99 5.88 -8.79 26.15
C ALA A 99 5.00 -7.66 25.59
N GLU A 100 3.99 -8.01 24.79
CA GLU A 100 2.97 -7.07 24.29
C GLU A 100 2.22 -6.39 25.45
N GLY A 101 1.78 -7.17 26.45
CA GLY A 101 1.11 -6.63 27.63
C GLY A 101 1.94 -5.61 28.40
N ARG A 102 3.26 -5.82 28.51
CA ARG A 102 4.19 -4.86 29.15
C ARG A 102 4.38 -3.60 28.32
N LEU A 103 4.39 -3.71 26.99
CA LEU A 103 4.48 -2.56 26.08
C LEU A 103 3.19 -1.71 26.16
N PHE A 104 2.02 -2.35 26.07
CA PHE A 104 0.73 -1.66 26.14
C PHE A 104 0.48 -1.04 27.52
N ALA A 105 0.93 -1.69 28.60
CA ALA A 105 0.86 -1.10 29.94
C ALA A 105 1.66 0.21 30.02
N ARG A 106 2.87 0.26 29.44
CA ARG A 106 3.68 1.49 29.38
C ARG A 106 3.04 2.58 28.52
N LEU A 107 2.55 2.23 27.33
CA LEU A 107 1.85 3.18 26.46
C LEU A 107 0.64 3.81 27.16
N LYS A 108 -0.12 3.02 27.91
CA LYS A 108 -1.27 3.50 28.67
C LYS A 108 -0.88 4.38 29.86
N GLU A 109 0.28 4.11 30.48
CA GLU A 109 0.84 4.93 31.56
C GLU A 109 1.38 6.27 31.02
N ASP A 110 1.96 6.27 29.82
CA ASP A 110 2.41 7.47 29.12
C ASP A 110 1.23 8.31 28.58
N GLU A 111 0.18 7.68 28.03
CA GLU A 111 -1.06 8.36 27.62
C GLU A 111 -1.78 9.01 28.82
N GLN A 112 -1.75 8.36 29.99
CA GLN A 112 -2.25 8.95 31.24
C GLN A 112 -1.37 10.09 31.77
N ARG A 113 -0.07 10.08 31.49
CA ARG A 113 0.83 11.19 31.83
C ARG A 113 0.63 12.38 30.89
N GLU A 114 0.38 12.13 29.60
CA GLU A 114 0.13 13.16 28.59
C GLU A 114 -1.28 13.76 28.69
N GLY A 115 -2.26 13.02 29.22
CA GLY A 115 -3.62 13.50 29.52
C GLY A 115 -3.71 14.64 30.55
N ARG A 116 -2.58 15.16 31.04
CA ARG A 116 -2.51 16.38 31.87
C ARG A 116 -2.05 17.62 31.09
N VAL A 117 -2.00 17.56 29.77
CA VAL A 117 -1.82 18.74 28.91
C VAL A 117 -3.18 19.23 28.39
N ARG A 118 -3.31 20.55 28.45
CA ARG A 118 -4.48 21.42 28.31
C ARG A 118 -5.21 21.23 26.95
N PRO A 119 -6.55 21.35 26.89
CA PRO A 119 -7.31 21.07 25.68
C PRO A 119 -7.07 22.16 24.62
N GLU A 120 -6.53 21.76 23.47
CA GLU A 120 -6.39 22.61 22.30
C GLU A 120 -7.58 22.41 21.34
N HIS A 121 -7.96 23.52 20.72
CA HIS A 121 -9.22 23.77 20.04
C HIS A 121 -9.45 22.96 18.76
N ASP A 122 -10.72 22.63 18.56
CA ASP A 122 -11.39 22.22 17.32
C ASP A 122 -10.81 22.83 16.03
N ARG A 123 -10.43 21.98 15.07
CA ARG A 123 -10.53 22.31 13.63
C ARG A 123 -11.04 21.14 12.79
N SER A 124 -12.38 21.12 12.68
CA SER A 124 -13.16 21.01 11.44
C SER A 124 -12.55 20.22 10.27
N GLY A 125 -13.10 19.03 10.05
CA GLY A 125 -12.81 18.18 8.89
C GLY A 125 -13.24 18.76 7.54
N LYS A 126 -12.50 18.35 6.49
CA LYS A 126 -12.93 18.42 5.10
C LYS A 126 -12.70 17.06 4.42
N THR A 127 -13.83 16.54 3.98
CA THR A 127 -14.16 15.39 3.11
C THR A 127 -13.04 14.73 2.30
N ALA A 128 -12.86 13.42 2.55
CA ALA A 128 -11.95 12.48 1.88
C ALA A 128 -12.32 12.09 0.43
N GLY A 129 -13.07 12.93 -0.29
CA GLY A 129 -13.56 12.62 -1.64
C GLY A 129 -12.62 13.02 -2.79
N ASP A 130 -11.75 14.01 -2.58
CA ASP A 130 -10.94 14.61 -3.66
C ASP A 130 -9.57 13.93 -3.89
N THR A 131 -9.12 13.07 -2.97
CA THR A 131 -7.78 12.49 -2.99
C THR A 131 -7.64 11.31 -3.96
N LEU A 132 -8.71 10.53 -4.18
CA LEU A 132 -8.69 9.41 -5.12
C LEU A 132 -8.63 9.87 -6.58
N TRP A 133 -9.20 11.02 -6.92
CA TRP A 133 -9.24 11.51 -8.30
C TRP A 133 -7.89 12.09 -8.76
N ARG A 134 -7.09 12.65 -7.83
CA ARG A 134 -5.74 13.17 -8.11
C ARG A 134 -4.70 12.07 -8.35
N HIS A 135 -4.79 10.94 -7.65
CA HIS A 135 -3.86 9.83 -7.84
C HIS A 135 -4.00 9.16 -9.21
N LEU A 136 -5.23 9.08 -9.75
CA LEU A 136 -5.48 8.57 -11.10
C LEU A 136 -4.82 9.43 -12.19
N TRP A 137 -4.87 10.76 -12.06
CA TRP A 137 -4.24 11.67 -13.04
C TRP A 137 -2.71 11.60 -13.05
N TRP A 138 -2.08 11.42 -11.89
CA TRP A 138 -0.62 11.30 -11.79
C TRP A 138 -0.08 10.00 -12.44
N GLN A 139 -0.85 8.91 -12.37
CA GLN A 139 -0.50 7.64 -13.02
C GLN A 139 -0.49 7.78 -14.55
N PHE A 140 -1.45 8.51 -15.14
CA PHE A 140 -1.49 8.77 -16.58
C PHE A 140 -0.34 9.68 -17.05
N ALA A 141 -0.03 10.73 -16.28
CA ALA A 141 1.08 11.63 -16.61
C ALA A 141 2.44 10.91 -16.59
N ALA A 142 2.67 10.04 -15.60
CA ALA A 142 3.87 9.23 -15.52
C ALA A 142 4.01 8.27 -16.72
N GLY A 143 2.92 7.63 -17.15
CA GLY A 143 2.92 6.73 -18.32
C GLY A 143 3.27 7.42 -19.64
N VAL A 144 2.79 8.66 -19.85
CA VAL A 144 3.12 9.46 -21.05
C VAL A 144 4.59 9.88 -21.05
N LEU A 145 5.16 10.25 -19.90
CA LEU A 145 6.58 10.60 -19.79
C LEU A 145 7.50 9.37 -20.02
N LEU A 146 7.13 8.21 -19.47
CA LEU A 146 7.89 6.97 -19.64
C LEU A 146 7.93 6.51 -21.11
N SER A 147 6.78 6.55 -21.79
CA SER A 147 6.70 6.21 -23.22
C SER A 147 7.49 7.18 -24.11
N GLY A 148 7.47 8.48 -23.81
CA GLY A 148 8.31 9.47 -24.48
C GLY A 148 9.81 9.22 -24.29
N ALA A 149 10.25 8.92 -23.06
CA ALA A 149 11.65 8.65 -22.76
C ALA A 149 12.16 7.37 -23.46
N LEU A 150 11.35 6.30 -23.49
CA LEU A 150 11.66 5.07 -24.22
C LEU A 150 11.77 5.30 -25.73
N GLY A 151 10.88 6.11 -26.30
CA GLY A 151 10.95 6.47 -27.73
C GLY A 151 12.25 7.20 -28.07
N VAL A 152 12.68 8.16 -27.24
CA VAL A 152 13.95 8.89 -27.45
C VAL A 152 15.17 7.99 -27.28
N ALA A 153 15.14 7.06 -26.31
CA ALA A 153 16.22 6.11 -26.09
C ALA A 153 16.42 5.17 -27.29
N LEU A 154 15.33 4.60 -27.82
CA LEU A 154 15.36 3.73 -29.00
C LEU A 154 15.80 4.47 -30.27
N TYR A 155 15.38 5.72 -30.43
CA TYR A 155 15.83 6.56 -31.55
C TYR A 155 17.34 6.81 -31.50
N ARG A 156 17.89 7.10 -30.31
CA ARG A 156 19.33 7.36 -30.13
C ARG A 156 20.20 6.12 -30.34
N THR A 157 19.76 4.94 -29.93
CA THR A 157 20.49 3.69 -30.19
C THR A 157 20.47 3.32 -31.67
N GLY A 158 19.34 3.52 -32.36
CA GLY A 158 19.24 3.29 -33.80
C GLY A 158 20.19 4.16 -34.64
N VAL A 159 20.31 5.45 -34.31
CA VAL A 159 21.22 6.37 -35.02
C VAL A 159 22.69 6.02 -34.79
N ARG A 160 23.06 5.52 -33.61
CA ARG A 160 24.45 5.12 -33.32
C ARG A 160 24.86 3.88 -34.12
N HIS A 161 24.00 2.86 -34.19
CA HIS A 161 24.33 1.62 -34.93
C HIS A 161 24.40 1.84 -36.44
N GLY A 162 23.64 2.78 -37.02
CA GLY A 162 23.74 3.11 -38.45
C GLY A 162 25.10 3.68 -38.88
N SER A 163 25.86 4.29 -37.95
CA SER A 163 27.15 4.90 -38.26
C SER A 163 28.34 3.93 -38.24
N GLU A 164 28.23 2.79 -37.53
CA GLU A 164 29.33 1.83 -37.39
C GLU A 164 29.36 0.80 -38.53
N SER A 165 28.22 0.50 -39.17
CA SER A 165 28.17 -0.45 -40.29
C SER A 165 28.77 0.07 -41.60
N ALA A 166 29.15 1.35 -41.70
CA ALA A 166 29.69 1.93 -42.93
C ALA A 166 31.23 1.78 -43.10
N LYS A 167 31.94 1.17 -42.14
CA LYS A 167 33.41 1.29 -42.07
C LYS A 167 34.26 0.03 -42.27
N VAL A 168 33.69 -1.10 -42.68
CA VAL A 168 34.46 -2.36 -42.81
C VAL A 168 34.33 -2.97 -44.19
N ALA A 169 35.28 -2.67 -45.07
CA ALA A 169 35.80 -3.60 -46.08
C ALA A 169 37.03 -3.01 -46.81
N ALA A 170 38.23 -3.37 -46.38
CA ALA A 170 39.42 -3.38 -47.25
C ALA A 170 40.34 -4.55 -46.83
N PRO A 171 40.57 -5.55 -47.69
CA PRO A 171 41.47 -6.66 -47.38
C PRO A 171 42.93 -6.28 -47.66
N VAL A 172 43.80 -6.55 -46.68
CA VAL A 172 45.26 -6.35 -46.76
C VAL A 172 45.93 -7.63 -47.29
N THR A 173 46.69 -7.47 -48.36
CA THR A 173 47.48 -8.50 -49.04
C THR A 173 48.84 -8.70 -48.34
N GLN A 174 49.24 -9.94 -48.09
CA GLN A 174 50.54 -10.31 -47.52
C GLN A 174 51.63 -10.45 -48.60
N PRO A 175 52.90 -10.10 -48.33
CA PRO A 175 54.02 -10.45 -49.20
C PRO A 175 54.81 -11.67 -48.70
N VAL A 176 55.16 -12.53 -49.67
CA VAL A 176 56.07 -13.68 -49.59
C VAL A 176 57.52 -13.20 -49.64
N GLN A 177 58.41 -13.74 -48.81
CA GLN A 177 59.87 -13.55 -48.94
C GLN A 177 60.63 -14.87 -49.11
N GLN A 178 61.48 -14.86 -50.14
CA GLN A 178 62.40 -15.90 -50.62
C GLN A 178 63.76 -15.86 -49.90
N PRO A 179 64.53 -16.96 -49.87
CA PRO A 179 65.92 -16.95 -49.41
C PRO A 179 66.91 -16.75 -50.58
N LEU A 180 67.85 -15.81 -50.42
CA LEU A 180 68.99 -15.56 -51.31
C LEU A 180 70.19 -16.44 -50.94
N GLN A 181 70.65 -17.27 -51.88
CA GLN A 181 71.94 -17.97 -51.85
C GLN A 181 73.08 -17.01 -52.23
N VAL A 182 74.12 -16.93 -51.40
CA VAL A 182 75.36 -16.20 -51.70
C VAL A 182 76.40 -17.17 -52.29
N LYS A 183 76.85 -16.82 -53.48
CA LYS A 183 77.74 -17.55 -54.39
C LYS A 183 79.20 -17.26 -54.03
N SER A 184 79.92 -18.26 -53.53
CA SER A 184 81.36 -18.21 -53.30
C SER A 184 82.10 -18.25 -54.65
N SER A 185 83.00 -17.30 -54.88
CA SER A 185 83.89 -17.24 -56.06
C SER A 185 85.33 -17.08 -55.60
N GLN A 186 86.10 -18.15 -55.76
CA GLN A 186 87.56 -18.22 -55.69
C GLN A 186 88.10 -17.94 -57.10
N PRO A 187 89.22 -17.20 -57.27
CA PRO A 187 90.02 -17.33 -58.48
C PRO A 187 91.40 -17.93 -58.23
N ALA A 188 91.87 -18.56 -59.30
CA ALA A 188 93.01 -19.44 -59.43
C ALA A 188 94.37 -18.70 -59.49
N ILE A 189 95.38 -19.47 -59.14
CA ILE A 189 96.82 -19.15 -59.15
C ILE A 189 97.37 -19.39 -60.57
N ALA A 190 98.25 -18.49 -61.03
CA ALA A 190 99.18 -18.71 -62.14
C ALA A 190 100.57 -18.10 -61.82
N PRO A 191 101.67 -18.59 -62.43
CA PRO A 191 103.04 -18.48 -61.86
C PRO A 191 104.01 -17.57 -62.65
N VAL A 192 105.25 -17.43 -62.11
CA VAL A 192 106.54 -16.98 -62.74
C VAL A 192 106.87 -15.46 -62.61
N PRO A 193 108.14 -14.92 -62.59
CA PRO A 193 109.53 -15.46 -62.53
C PRO A 193 110.42 -14.90 -61.38
N VAL A 194 111.65 -15.44 -61.26
CA VAL A 194 112.74 -15.12 -60.31
C VAL A 194 113.77 -14.14 -60.91
N GLY A 195 114.23 -13.13 -60.14
CA GLY A 195 115.39 -12.25 -60.43
C GLY A 195 115.48 -11.00 -59.52
N PRO A 196 116.67 -10.38 -59.35
CA PRO A 196 117.32 -10.00 -58.08
C PRO A 196 116.58 -8.87 -57.30
N VAL A 197 116.17 -9.00 -56.03
CA VAL A 197 116.86 -9.32 -54.76
C VAL A 197 117.64 -8.12 -54.18
N HIS A 198 116.89 -7.21 -53.51
CA HIS A 198 117.00 -6.93 -52.07
C HIS A 198 116.33 -5.62 -51.60
N SER A 199 115.89 -4.70 -52.48
CA SER A 199 115.28 -3.42 -52.04
C SER A 199 113.75 -3.32 -52.21
N ASN A 200 113.14 -4.13 -53.07
CA ASN A 200 111.69 -4.12 -53.30
C ASN A 200 110.93 -5.13 -52.41
N GLU A 201 111.62 -6.15 -51.89
CA GLU A 201 111.07 -7.13 -50.96
C GLU A 201 110.78 -6.50 -49.60
N ASP A 202 111.64 -5.62 -49.11
CA ASP A 202 111.41 -4.92 -47.84
C ASP A 202 110.19 -4.00 -47.91
N ALA A 203 109.97 -3.31 -49.04
CA ALA A 203 108.77 -2.49 -49.26
C ALA A 203 107.49 -3.34 -49.31
N GLN A 204 107.52 -4.51 -49.94
CA GLN A 204 106.39 -5.45 -49.97
C GLN A 204 106.12 -6.07 -48.59
N VAL A 205 107.15 -6.41 -47.83
CA VAL A 205 107.02 -6.95 -46.47
C VAL A 205 106.43 -5.89 -45.53
N ILE A 206 106.81 -4.62 -45.66
CA ILE A 206 106.21 -3.51 -44.89
C ILE A 206 104.74 -3.34 -45.27
N ALA A 207 104.41 -3.29 -46.56
CA ALA A 207 103.02 -3.17 -47.02
C ALA A 207 102.14 -4.36 -46.58
N LEU A 208 102.66 -5.60 -46.61
CA LEU A 208 101.94 -6.76 -46.10
C LEU A 208 101.74 -6.70 -44.58
N ARG A 209 102.75 -6.23 -43.84
CA ARG A 209 102.62 -6.04 -42.38
C ARG A 209 101.55 -5.02 -42.05
N GLU A 210 101.50 -3.89 -42.76
CA GLU A 210 100.44 -2.89 -42.62
C GLU A 210 99.06 -3.45 -42.98
N GLN A 211 98.98 -4.27 -44.04
CA GLN A 211 97.73 -4.91 -44.41
C GLN A 211 97.27 -5.94 -43.35
N LEU A 212 98.21 -6.69 -42.77
CA LEU A 212 97.93 -7.63 -41.70
C LEU A 212 97.48 -6.92 -40.43
N THR A 213 98.11 -5.81 -40.04
CA THR A 213 97.68 -5.02 -38.87
C THR A 213 96.32 -4.38 -39.08
N ALA A 214 96.01 -3.89 -40.28
CA ALA A 214 94.69 -3.39 -40.62
C ALA A 214 93.63 -4.51 -40.54
N ARG A 215 93.92 -5.67 -41.14
CA ARG A 215 93.03 -6.85 -41.10
C ARG A 215 92.80 -7.37 -39.68
N THR A 216 93.83 -7.40 -38.83
CA THR A 216 93.67 -7.85 -37.44
C THR A 216 92.86 -6.85 -36.62
N ALA A 217 93.03 -5.54 -36.86
CA ALA A 217 92.19 -4.51 -36.25
C ALA A 217 90.71 -4.65 -36.66
N ASP A 218 90.43 -4.92 -37.94
CA ASP A 218 89.06 -5.15 -38.42
C ASP A 218 88.44 -6.40 -37.81
N VAL A 219 89.19 -7.50 -37.70
CA VAL A 219 88.72 -8.72 -37.04
C VAL A 219 88.40 -8.46 -35.57
N ALA A 220 89.26 -7.71 -34.87
CA ALA A 220 89.00 -7.33 -33.48
C ALA A 220 87.73 -6.47 -33.35
N ARG A 221 87.51 -5.53 -34.28
CA ARG A 221 86.29 -4.69 -34.33
C ARG A 221 85.04 -5.55 -34.53
N LEU A 222 85.04 -6.42 -35.54
CA LEU A 222 83.91 -7.31 -35.83
C LEU A 222 83.64 -8.30 -34.69
N GLN A 223 84.68 -8.77 -34.01
CA GLN A 223 84.52 -9.60 -32.81
C GLN A 223 83.85 -8.82 -31.66
N SER A 224 84.24 -7.57 -31.44
CA SER A 224 83.60 -6.72 -30.43
C SER A 224 82.13 -6.45 -30.76
N GLU A 225 81.82 -6.17 -32.02
CA GLU A 225 80.45 -5.95 -32.51
C GLU A 225 79.59 -7.23 -32.39
N ARG A 226 80.15 -8.39 -32.74
CA ARG A 226 79.47 -9.68 -32.55
C ARG A 226 79.17 -9.95 -31.07
N ASN A 227 80.11 -9.65 -30.18
CA ASN A 227 79.91 -9.82 -28.75
C ASN A 227 78.82 -8.87 -28.22
N GLN A 228 78.80 -7.62 -28.69
CA GLN A 228 77.76 -6.65 -28.35
C GLN A 228 76.37 -7.09 -28.84
N LEU A 229 76.25 -7.58 -30.09
CA LEU A 229 75.00 -8.11 -30.62
C LEU A 229 74.54 -9.38 -29.87
N THR A 230 75.47 -10.26 -29.51
CA THR A 230 75.17 -11.46 -28.71
C THR A 230 74.63 -11.08 -27.34
N GLN A 231 75.21 -10.05 -26.71
CA GLN A 231 74.73 -9.52 -25.45
C GLN A 231 73.33 -8.93 -25.58
N GLN A 232 73.08 -8.09 -26.59
CA GLN A 232 71.77 -7.49 -26.86
C GLN A 232 70.69 -8.55 -27.12
N LEU A 233 70.99 -9.60 -27.88
CA LEU A 233 70.06 -10.70 -28.10
C LEU A 233 69.75 -11.47 -26.81
N SER A 234 70.74 -11.65 -25.94
CA SER A 234 70.54 -12.29 -24.63
C SER A 234 69.68 -11.46 -23.68
N GLU A 235 69.84 -10.13 -23.70
CA GLU A 235 69.01 -9.18 -22.94
C GLU A 235 67.57 -9.15 -23.49
N ALA A 236 67.41 -9.03 -24.81
CA ALA A 236 66.09 -9.08 -25.45
C ALA A 236 65.35 -10.41 -25.22
N ALA A 237 66.08 -11.54 -25.17
CA ALA A 237 65.51 -12.85 -24.84
C ALA A 237 65.02 -12.91 -23.38
N LYS A 238 65.77 -12.31 -22.44
CA LYS A 238 65.36 -12.20 -21.03
C LYS A 238 64.11 -11.33 -20.90
N ASP A 239 64.08 -10.17 -21.53
CA ASP A 239 62.93 -9.25 -21.51
C ASP A 239 61.68 -9.91 -22.09
N ARG A 240 61.82 -10.61 -23.23
CA ARG A 240 60.71 -11.36 -23.83
C ARG A 240 60.21 -12.49 -22.91
N SER A 241 61.11 -13.17 -22.21
CA SER A 241 60.72 -14.20 -21.25
C SER A 241 59.96 -13.60 -20.06
N GLN A 242 60.39 -12.45 -19.55
CA GLN A 242 59.74 -11.74 -18.44
C GLN A 242 58.37 -11.18 -18.84
N LEU A 243 58.25 -10.62 -20.04
CA LEU A 243 56.96 -10.18 -20.60
C LEU A 243 55.99 -11.36 -20.80
N SER A 244 56.48 -12.51 -21.25
CA SER A 244 55.64 -13.70 -21.40
C SER A 244 55.13 -14.23 -20.05
N GLN A 245 55.98 -14.22 -19.02
CA GLN A 245 55.61 -14.65 -17.66
C GLN A 245 54.60 -13.68 -17.02
N THR A 246 54.81 -12.36 -17.18
CA THR A 246 53.87 -11.35 -16.65
C THR A 246 52.52 -11.41 -17.36
N ASN A 247 52.50 -11.57 -18.70
CA ASN A 247 51.25 -11.78 -19.44
C ASN A 247 50.52 -13.06 -19.02
N ALA A 248 51.25 -14.17 -18.83
CA ALA A 248 50.67 -15.42 -18.34
C ALA A 248 50.08 -15.27 -16.93
N ALA A 249 50.78 -14.57 -16.03
CA ALA A 249 50.28 -14.28 -14.68
C ALA A 249 49.03 -13.38 -14.70
N GLN A 250 49.00 -12.36 -15.57
CA GLN A 250 47.82 -11.49 -15.74
C GLN A 250 46.62 -12.27 -16.28
N GLN A 251 46.82 -13.15 -17.27
CA GLN A 251 45.75 -14.01 -17.80
C GLN A 251 45.23 -14.98 -16.74
N ALA A 252 46.10 -15.57 -15.95
CA ALA A 252 45.70 -16.44 -14.84
C ALA A 252 44.87 -15.69 -13.79
N ALA A 253 45.29 -14.49 -13.40
CA ALA A 253 44.56 -13.64 -12.47
C ALA A 253 43.18 -13.21 -13.01
N ALA A 254 43.10 -12.80 -14.28
CA ALA A 254 41.84 -12.44 -14.92
C ALA A 254 40.86 -13.62 -14.99
N ASN A 255 41.35 -14.82 -15.34
CA ASN A 255 40.54 -16.04 -15.36
C ASN A 255 40.03 -16.42 -13.95
N GLN A 256 40.86 -16.25 -12.93
CA GLN A 256 40.45 -16.48 -11.54
C GLN A 256 39.33 -15.50 -11.12
N GLN A 257 39.43 -14.22 -11.51
CA GLN A 257 38.39 -13.22 -11.24
C GLN A 257 37.08 -13.53 -11.99
N LEU A 258 37.15 -14.01 -13.24
CA LEU A 258 35.98 -14.45 -13.99
C LEU A 258 35.29 -15.64 -13.32
N GLN A 259 36.06 -16.63 -12.83
CA GLN A 259 35.50 -17.76 -12.10
C GLN A 259 34.86 -17.35 -10.77
N GLN A 260 35.48 -16.41 -10.04
CA GLN A 260 34.93 -15.87 -8.80
C GLN A 260 33.62 -15.12 -9.05
N THR A 261 33.58 -14.23 -10.04
CA THR A 261 32.36 -13.49 -10.40
C THR A 261 31.25 -14.41 -10.91
N GLN A 262 31.59 -15.44 -11.68
CA GLN A 262 30.62 -16.43 -12.14
C GLN A 262 30.03 -17.26 -10.98
N SER A 263 30.85 -17.66 -10.00
CA SER A 263 30.36 -18.36 -8.81
C SER A 263 29.50 -17.45 -7.92
N GLN A 264 29.86 -16.17 -7.77
CA GLN A 264 29.05 -15.17 -7.07
C GLN A 264 27.69 -14.95 -7.76
N LEU A 265 27.67 -14.79 -9.09
CA LEU A 265 26.43 -14.66 -9.85
C LEU A 265 25.53 -15.90 -9.67
N SER A 266 26.10 -17.10 -9.72
CA SER A 266 25.33 -18.33 -9.47
C SER A 266 24.74 -18.39 -8.05
N THR A 267 25.44 -17.82 -7.07
CA THR A 267 25.00 -17.77 -5.68
C THR A 267 23.87 -16.76 -5.50
N VAL A 268 24.01 -15.58 -6.09
CA VAL A 268 22.95 -14.55 -6.08
C VAL A 268 21.70 -15.06 -6.81
N GLN A 269 21.86 -15.74 -7.94
CA GLN A 269 20.74 -16.35 -8.66
C GLN A 269 19.98 -17.35 -7.79
N LYS A 270 20.69 -18.28 -7.13
CA LYS A 270 20.06 -19.24 -6.19
C LYS A 270 19.33 -18.55 -5.04
N LYS A 271 19.87 -17.45 -4.51
CA LYS A 271 19.20 -16.66 -3.46
C LYS A 271 17.95 -15.97 -3.98
N LEU A 272 17.97 -15.45 -5.20
CA LEU A 272 16.81 -14.84 -5.84
C LEU A 272 15.69 -15.87 -6.06
N ASP A 273 16.05 -17.06 -6.57
CA ASP A 273 15.10 -18.14 -6.79
C ASP A 273 14.51 -18.66 -5.47
N ALA A 274 15.33 -18.75 -4.41
CA ALA A 274 14.86 -19.11 -3.07
C ALA A 274 13.95 -18.04 -2.45
N ALA A 275 14.26 -16.76 -2.62
CA ALA A 275 13.38 -15.68 -2.15
C ALA A 275 12.06 -15.65 -2.92
N ALA A 276 12.09 -15.92 -4.24
CA ALA A 276 10.89 -16.01 -5.06
C ALA A 276 9.97 -17.17 -4.62
N SER A 277 10.53 -18.33 -4.28
CA SER A 277 9.73 -19.46 -3.80
C SER A 277 9.13 -19.22 -2.41
N VAL A 278 9.85 -18.54 -1.50
CA VAL A 278 9.32 -18.11 -0.20
C VAL A 278 8.16 -17.13 -0.39
N ASN A 279 8.31 -16.12 -1.24
CA ASN A 279 7.25 -15.14 -1.52
C ASN A 279 5.97 -15.80 -2.10
N LEU A 280 6.12 -16.82 -2.95
CA LEU A 280 4.97 -17.60 -3.45
C LEU A 280 4.27 -18.37 -2.32
N GLY A 281 5.04 -18.92 -1.37
CA GLY A 281 4.50 -19.58 -0.18
C GLY A 281 3.75 -18.63 0.74
N ASP A 282 4.33 -17.46 1.01
CA ASP A 282 3.72 -16.43 1.85
C ASP A 282 2.44 -15.86 1.24
N SER A 283 2.42 -15.65 -0.08
CA SER A 283 1.20 -15.24 -0.79
C SER A 283 0.08 -16.26 -0.63
N GLY A 284 0.39 -17.57 -0.69
CA GLY A 284 -0.58 -18.64 -0.42
C GLY A 284 -1.10 -18.62 1.01
N ARG A 285 -0.22 -18.40 1.99
CA ARG A 285 -0.60 -18.30 3.41
C ARG A 285 -1.47 -17.07 3.69
N LEU A 286 -1.19 -15.93 3.06
CA LEU A 286 -2.01 -14.73 3.16
C LEU A 286 -3.41 -14.95 2.59
N ALA A 287 -3.53 -15.56 1.41
CA ALA A 287 -4.83 -15.90 0.82
C ALA A 287 -5.64 -16.86 1.72
N GLN A 288 -4.98 -17.82 2.36
CA GLN A 288 -5.64 -18.73 3.31
C GLN A 288 -6.12 -18.00 4.58
N LEU A 289 -5.32 -17.08 5.12
CA LEU A 289 -5.70 -16.28 6.28
C LEU A 289 -6.87 -15.34 5.95
N GLU A 290 -6.85 -14.71 4.77
CA GLU A 290 -7.94 -13.86 4.29
C GLU A 290 -9.25 -14.64 4.13
N ALA A 291 -9.19 -15.84 3.54
CA ALA A 291 -10.35 -16.72 3.44
C ALA A 291 -10.94 -17.08 4.82
N LYS A 292 -10.07 -17.34 5.81
CA LYS A 292 -10.48 -17.63 7.20
C LYS A 292 -11.12 -16.43 7.88
N VAL A 293 -10.59 -15.22 7.66
CA VAL A 293 -11.18 -13.98 8.19
C VAL A 293 -12.57 -13.74 7.59
N ASN A 294 -12.73 -13.96 6.29
CA ASN A 294 -14.03 -13.80 5.62
C ASN A 294 -15.06 -14.82 6.13
N ASP A 295 -14.66 -16.08 6.34
CA ASP A 295 -15.54 -17.13 6.90
C ASP A 295 -15.97 -16.81 8.34
N LEU A 296 -15.03 -16.39 9.20
CA LEU A 296 -15.33 -15.95 10.57
C LEU A 296 -16.27 -14.73 10.58
N THR A 297 -16.05 -13.76 9.69
CA THR A 297 -16.89 -12.57 9.58
C THR A 297 -18.32 -12.93 9.15
N ALA A 298 -18.47 -13.83 8.17
CA ALA A 298 -19.77 -14.33 7.77
C ALA A 298 -20.47 -15.10 8.91
N SER A 299 -19.73 -15.89 9.68
CA SER A 299 -20.26 -16.62 10.84
C SER A 299 -20.75 -15.69 11.95
N LEU A 300 -20.02 -14.60 12.22
CA LEU A 300 -20.43 -13.59 13.21
C LEU A 300 -21.70 -12.87 12.76
N HIS A 301 -21.77 -12.42 11.50
CA HIS A 301 -22.99 -11.81 10.97
C HIS A 301 -24.20 -12.76 11.06
N GLY A 302 -24.02 -14.04 10.72
CA GLY A 302 -25.10 -15.02 10.86
C GLY A 302 -25.58 -15.20 12.31
N ARG A 303 -24.67 -15.12 13.30
CA ARG A 303 -25.06 -15.16 14.73
C ARG A 303 -25.76 -13.89 15.19
N ASP A 304 -25.30 -12.72 14.74
CA ASP A 304 -25.93 -11.44 15.08
C ASP A 304 -27.35 -11.34 14.53
N GLU A 305 -27.59 -11.85 13.31
CA GLU A 305 -28.92 -11.93 12.73
C GLU A 305 -29.84 -12.87 13.53
N GLU A 306 -29.33 -14.01 13.99
CA GLU A 306 -30.11 -14.95 14.81
C GLU A 306 -30.46 -14.34 16.16
N LEU A 307 -29.48 -13.72 16.85
CA LEU A 307 -29.72 -13.03 18.12
C LEU A 307 -30.72 -11.90 17.99
N THR A 308 -30.66 -11.14 16.89
CA THR A 308 -31.63 -10.07 16.60
C THR A 308 -33.04 -10.65 16.42
N ARG A 309 -33.16 -11.79 15.75
CA ARG A 309 -34.44 -12.48 15.55
C ARG A 309 -35.00 -13.01 16.88
N GLU A 310 -34.16 -13.64 17.70
CA GLU A 310 -34.56 -14.10 19.04
C GLU A 310 -35.03 -12.92 19.90
N GLN A 311 -34.27 -11.82 19.93
CA GLN A 311 -34.64 -10.63 20.68
C GLN A 311 -35.99 -10.06 20.22
N GLN A 312 -36.23 -10.02 18.91
CA GLN A 312 -37.51 -9.57 18.36
C GLN A 312 -38.68 -10.47 18.79
N ILE A 313 -38.49 -11.79 18.83
CA ILE A 313 -39.51 -12.73 19.32
C ILE A 313 -39.78 -12.51 20.81
N LEU A 314 -38.73 -12.34 21.61
CA LEU A 314 -38.86 -12.08 23.05
C LEU A 314 -39.56 -10.74 23.33
N ASP A 315 -39.27 -9.70 22.55
CA ASP A 315 -39.94 -8.41 22.63
C ASP A 315 -41.42 -8.52 22.26
N HIS A 316 -41.75 -9.30 21.22
CA HIS A 316 -43.14 -9.60 20.86
C HIS A 316 -43.88 -10.38 21.97
N ASP A 317 -43.24 -11.37 22.60
CA ASP A 317 -43.81 -12.13 23.70
C ASP A 317 -44.06 -11.27 24.94
N ARG A 318 -43.12 -10.35 25.25
CA ARG A 318 -43.29 -9.38 26.34
C ARG A 318 -44.46 -8.45 26.07
N ASP A 319 -44.56 -7.90 24.87
CA ASP A 319 -45.66 -7.04 24.44
C ASP A 319 -47.03 -7.73 24.58
N ILE A 320 -47.11 -9.02 24.21
CA ILE A 320 -48.33 -9.81 24.35
C ILE A 320 -48.66 -10.03 25.83
N ARG A 321 -47.67 -10.40 26.66
CA ARG A 321 -47.88 -10.63 28.09
C ARG A 321 -48.33 -9.35 28.81
N ASP A 322 -47.72 -8.21 28.47
CA ASP A 322 -48.06 -6.90 29.03
C ASP A 322 -49.47 -6.44 28.62
N LEU A 323 -49.93 -6.84 27.43
CA LEU A 323 -51.30 -6.59 26.99
C LEU A 323 -52.30 -7.50 27.71
N MET A 324 -52.00 -8.79 27.81
CA MET A 324 -52.88 -9.77 28.47
C MET A 324 -52.99 -9.57 29.99
N GLY A 325 -51.94 -9.04 30.63
CA GLY A 325 -51.94 -8.72 32.07
C GLY A 325 -52.47 -7.33 32.42
N SER A 326 -52.91 -6.53 31.44
CA SER A 326 -53.40 -5.19 31.71
C SER A 326 -54.77 -5.23 32.38
N ARG A 327 -54.89 -4.61 33.56
CA ARG A 327 -56.15 -4.46 34.30
C ARG A 327 -57.26 -3.77 33.52
N ASP A 328 -56.88 -2.95 32.54
CA ASP A 328 -57.80 -2.14 31.74
C ASP A 328 -57.92 -2.72 30.32
N LEU A 329 -57.80 -4.05 30.18
CA LEU A 329 -57.99 -4.74 28.90
C LEU A 329 -59.48 -4.93 28.62
N TYR A 330 -59.93 -4.36 27.51
CA TYR A 330 -61.27 -4.51 26.96
C TYR A 330 -61.20 -5.42 25.75
N ILE A 331 -61.97 -6.51 25.77
CA ILE A 331 -62.10 -7.42 24.64
C ILE A 331 -63.48 -7.23 24.04
N ALA A 332 -63.54 -6.68 22.82
CA ALA A 332 -64.79 -6.48 22.09
C ALA A 332 -64.83 -7.40 20.86
N GLU A 333 -65.97 -8.05 20.63
CA GLU A 333 -66.23 -8.75 19.39
C GLU A 333 -66.56 -7.75 18.27
N VAL A 334 -66.08 -8.04 17.07
CA VAL A 334 -66.30 -7.21 15.88
C VAL A 334 -67.38 -7.87 15.03
N TYR A 335 -68.42 -7.11 14.70
CA TYR A 335 -69.52 -7.58 13.86
C TYR A 335 -69.49 -6.93 12.48
N ASP A 336 -69.99 -7.67 11.48
CA ASP A 336 -70.26 -7.14 10.13
C ASP A 336 -71.50 -6.24 10.17
N VAL A 337 -71.39 -5.06 9.56
CA VAL A 337 -72.49 -4.08 9.52
C VAL A 337 -73.28 -4.28 8.22
N ALA A 338 -74.09 -5.33 8.17
CA ALA A 338 -75.09 -5.45 7.11
C ALA A 338 -76.20 -4.40 7.31
N LYS A 339 -76.68 -3.80 6.20
CA LYS A 339 -77.72 -2.74 6.20
C LYS A 339 -79.04 -3.13 6.90
N THR A 340 -79.25 -4.41 7.17
CA THR A 340 -80.47 -4.99 7.75
C THR A 340 -80.45 -5.08 9.28
N GLY A 341 -79.31 -4.85 9.93
CA GLY A 341 -79.21 -4.87 11.40
C GLY A 341 -79.09 -6.26 12.03
N ASP A 342 -79.20 -7.34 11.25
CA ASP A 342 -79.01 -8.71 11.74
C ASP A 342 -77.52 -9.08 11.82
N THR A 343 -77.00 -9.19 13.04
CA THR A 343 -75.61 -9.61 13.31
C THR A 343 -75.53 -11.15 13.42
N ALA A 344 -75.04 -11.84 12.40
CA ALA A 344 -75.07 -13.31 12.37
C ALA A 344 -73.81 -13.99 13.00
N LYS A 345 -72.62 -13.37 12.91
CA LYS A 345 -71.37 -13.98 13.40
C LYS A 345 -70.30 -12.91 13.66
N PRO A 346 -69.48 -13.00 14.73
CA PRO A 346 -68.35 -12.12 14.91
C PRO A 346 -67.26 -12.43 13.87
N PHE A 347 -66.79 -11.39 13.18
CA PHE A 347 -65.75 -11.46 12.13
C PHE A 347 -64.37 -11.05 12.65
N GLY A 348 -64.26 -10.73 13.93
CA GLY A 348 -63.03 -10.23 14.50
C GLY A 348 -63.12 -10.01 16.00
N ARG A 349 -61.99 -9.59 16.57
CA ARG A 349 -61.86 -9.23 17.99
C ARG A 349 -60.96 -8.01 18.11
N VAL A 350 -61.32 -7.09 18.98
CA VAL A 350 -60.50 -5.94 19.35
C VAL A 350 -60.04 -6.13 20.78
N PHE A 351 -58.73 -6.04 20.97
CA PHE A 351 -58.10 -5.95 22.27
C PHE A 351 -57.70 -4.50 22.48
N TYR A 352 -58.31 -3.84 23.45
CA TYR A 352 -58.10 -2.42 23.69
C TYR A 352 -57.66 -2.21 25.13
N THR A 353 -56.57 -1.47 25.32
CA THR A 353 -56.15 -0.97 26.62
C THR A 353 -56.22 0.54 26.58
N LYS A 354 -57.06 1.14 27.44
CA LYS A 354 -57.36 2.57 27.40
C LYS A 354 -56.07 3.40 27.44
N ALA A 355 -55.92 4.28 26.45
CA ALA A 355 -54.76 5.15 26.29
C ALA A 355 -53.38 4.45 26.20
N LYS A 356 -53.31 3.15 25.88
CA LYS A 356 -52.04 2.43 25.72
C LYS A 356 -51.91 1.74 24.37
N SER A 357 -52.80 0.80 24.06
CA SER A 357 -52.70 0.00 22.85
C SER A 357 -54.07 -0.48 22.36
N LEU A 358 -54.18 -0.71 21.06
CA LEU A 358 -55.32 -1.31 20.41
C LEU A 358 -54.84 -2.30 19.37
N ILE A 359 -55.27 -3.55 19.47
CA ILE A 359 -55.04 -4.60 18.49
C ILE A 359 -56.38 -5.03 17.90
N PHE A 360 -56.52 -4.89 16.60
CA PHE A 360 -57.71 -5.29 15.85
C PHE A 360 -57.40 -6.54 15.03
N TYR A 361 -58.10 -7.63 15.31
CA TYR A 361 -58.09 -8.83 14.49
C TYR A 361 -59.37 -8.94 13.68
N ALA A 362 -59.23 -9.24 12.40
CA ALA A 362 -60.33 -9.57 11.51
C ALA A 362 -60.04 -10.86 10.74
N TYR A 363 -61.08 -11.57 10.36
CA TYR A 363 -61.01 -12.81 9.61
C TYR A 363 -61.82 -12.68 8.32
N ASP A 364 -61.36 -13.32 7.25
CA ASP A 364 -62.08 -13.46 5.98
C ASP A 364 -62.50 -12.14 5.30
N LEU A 365 -61.75 -11.05 5.53
CA LEU A 365 -62.04 -9.74 4.91
C LEU A 365 -62.01 -9.76 3.38
N ASP A 366 -61.19 -10.63 2.80
CA ASP A 366 -61.07 -10.86 1.36
C ASP A 366 -62.31 -11.52 0.75
N GLN A 367 -63.15 -12.16 1.56
CA GLN A 367 -64.34 -12.88 1.09
C GLN A 367 -65.62 -12.03 1.10
N GLN A 368 -65.55 -10.78 1.59
CA GLN A 368 -66.74 -9.95 1.71
C GLN A 368 -67.23 -9.41 0.34
N PRO A 369 -68.55 -9.41 0.10
CA PRO A 369 -69.12 -9.03 -1.18
C PRO A 369 -68.84 -7.56 -1.49
N GLY A 370 -68.17 -7.31 -2.63
CA GLY A 370 -67.80 -5.97 -3.09
C GLY A 370 -66.36 -5.54 -2.77
N VAL A 371 -65.59 -6.38 -2.09
CA VAL A 371 -64.13 -6.20 -1.94
C VAL A 371 -63.42 -6.70 -3.20
N LYS A 372 -62.67 -5.83 -3.87
CA LYS A 372 -61.79 -6.21 -4.99
C LYS A 372 -60.38 -6.52 -4.47
N ASP A 373 -59.62 -7.39 -5.12
CA ASP A 373 -58.23 -7.80 -4.75
C ASP A 373 -57.23 -6.65 -4.58
N THR A 374 -57.61 -5.44 -4.99
CA THR A 374 -56.81 -4.22 -4.89
C THR A 374 -57.16 -3.32 -3.69
N SER A 375 -58.03 -3.76 -2.80
CA SER A 375 -58.60 -2.95 -1.73
C SER A 375 -57.69 -2.87 -0.51
N THR A 376 -57.56 -1.70 0.11
CA THR A 376 -56.87 -1.55 1.41
C THR A 376 -57.91 -1.43 2.51
N PHE A 377 -57.83 -2.29 3.53
CA PHE A 377 -58.72 -2.22 4.68
C PHE A 377 -58.17 -1.24 5.72
N GLN A 378 -58.84 -0.11 5.90
CA GLN A 378 -58.41 0.94 6.82
C GLN A 378 -59.27 0.94 8.07
N VAL A 379 -58.63 1.04 9.24
CA VAL A 379 -59.30 1.06 10.54
C VAL A 379 -59.36 2.50 11.05
N TRP A 380 -60.54 2.85 11.55
CA TRP A 380 -60.88 4.17 12.05
C TRP A 380 -61.42 4.06 13.47
N GLY A 381 -61.12 5.05 14.29
CA GLY A 381 -61.71 5.26 15.60
C GLY A 381 -62.73 6.40 15.56
N ARG A 382 -63.84 6.25 16.27
CA ARG A 382 -64.88 7.28 16.41
C ARG A 382 -64.89 7.82 17.84
N LYS A 383 -64.97 9.13 17.99
CA LYS A 383 -65.19 9.80 19.29
C LYS A 383 -66.67 10.17 19.41
N GLY A 384 -67.38 9.70 20.43
CA GLY A 384 -68.79 10.01 20.62
C GLY A 384 -69.77 9.33 19.64
N PRO A 385 -71.05 9.75 19.68
CA PRO A 385 -72.10 9.20 18.81
C PRO A 385 -72.03 9.73 17.37
N ASP A 386 -71.34 10.85 17.16
CA ASP A 386 -71.25 11.52 15.86
C ASP A 386 -70.22 10.84 14.94
N ARG A 387 -70.58 10.69 13.66
CA ARG A 387 -69.73 10.02 12.65
C ARG A 387 -68.66 10.93 12.08
N ASP A 388 -68.81 12.24 12.23
CA ASP A 388 -67.93 13.24 11.60
C ASP A 388 -66.56 13.38 12.29
N THR A 389 -66.37 12.78 13.46
CA THR A 389 -65.09 12.77 14.20
C THR A 389 -64.36 11.43 14.10
N ALA A 390 -64.19 10.91 12.88
CA ALA A 390 -63.40 9.71 12.62
C ALA A 390 -61.90 10.02 12.62
N VAL A 391 -61.13 9.30 13.44
CA VAL A 391 -59.67 9.38 13.54
C VAL A 391 -59.07 8.13 12.91
N ARG A 392 -58.05 8.31 12.08
CA ARG A 392 -57.32 7.19 11.47
C ARG A 392 -56.53 6.43 12.53
N LEU A 393 -56.71 5.11 12.59
CA LEU A 393 -55.94 4.24 13.49
C LEU A 393 -54.85 3.48 12.76
N GLY A 394 -55.11 3.01 11.54
CA GLY A 394 -54.13 2.24 10.79
C GLY A 394 -54.73 1.50 9.61
N ILE A 395 -53.91 0.65 9.00
CA ILE A 395 -54.29 -0.25 7.92
C ILE A 395 -54.16 -1.68 8.46
N LEU A 396 -55.06 -2.56 8.06
CA LEU A 396 -54.96 -3.98 8.36
C LEU A 396 -53.98 -4.64 7.40
N TYR A 397 -53.06 -5.41 7.97
CA TYR A 397 -52.12 -6.23 7.22
C TYR A 397 -52.47 -7.70 7.41
N GLN A 398 -52.20 -8.52 6.39
CA GLN A 398 -52.40 -9.95 6.48
C GLN A 398 -51.31 -10.53 7.39
N ASP A 399 -51.71 -10.93 8.60
CA ASP A 399 -50.82 -11.49 9.61
C ASP A 399 -50.63 -13.00 9.39
N ASN A 400 -51.69 -13.70 8.98
CA ASN A 400 -51.60 -15.12 8.63
C ASN A 400 -52.45 -15.42 7.41
N ALA A 401 -51.79 -15.71 6.28
CA ALA A 401 -52.48 -16.01 5.02
C ALA A 401 -53.31 -17.29 5.10
N SER A 402 -52.78 -18.35 5.71
CA SER A 402 -53.47 -19.65 5.84
C SER A 402 -54.75 -19.58 6.68
N LYS A 403 -54.77 -18.70 7.69
CA LYS A 403 -55.95 -18.45 8.55
C LYS A 403 -56.78 -17.24 8.09
N LYS A 404 -56.41 -16.61 6.97
CA LYS A 404 -57.00 -15.36 6.47
C LYS A 404 -57.18 -14.31 7.57
N ARG A 405 -56.18 -14.22 8.46
CA ARG A 405 -56.19 -13.34 9.62
C ARG A 405 -55.51 -12.02 9.27
N TRP A 406 -56.23 -10.94 9.50
CA TRP A 406 -55.77 -9.58 9.31
C TRP A 406 -55.60 -8.92 10.67
N MET A 407 -54.50 -8.19 10.85
CA MET A 407 -54.17 -7.54 12.11
C MET A 407 -53.79 -6.06 11.90
N MET A 408 -54.18 -5.22 12.84
CA MET A 408 -53.70 -3.85 12.98
C MET A 408 -53.38 -3.60 14.45
N LYS A 409 -52.21 -3.01 14.72
CA LYS A 409 -51.78 -2.58 16.05
C LYS A 409 -51.57 -1.07 16.03
N SER A 410 -52.17 -0.37 17.00
CA SER A 410 -51.94 1.05 17.27
C SER A 410 -51.56 1.23 18.73
N ASN A 411 -50.49 1.98 18.97
CA ASN A 411 -49.97 2.28 20.31
C ASN A 411 -50.02 3.79 20.63
N ASP A 412 -50.75 4.57 19.84
CA ASP A 412 -50.83 6.01 20.06
C ASP A 412 -51.82 6.35 21.18
N ALA A 413 -51.28 6.45 22.39
CA ALA A 413 -52.01 6.77 23.62
C ALA A 413 -52.97 7.97 23.48
N LYS A 414 -52.55 9.02 22.77
CA LYS A 414 -53.31 10.27 22.65
C LYS A 414 -54.56 10.05 21.81
N THR A 415 -54.43 9.39 20.66
CA THR A 415 -55.59 9.11 19.81
C THR A 415 -56.52 8.10 20.44
N LEU A 416 -55.97 7.04 21.05
CA LEU A 416 -56.72 5.97 21.68
C LEU A 416 -57.58 6.43 22.86
N SER A 417 -57.08 7.34 23.72
CA SER A 417 -57.78 7.78 24.93
C SER A 417 -59.20 8.33 24.74
N GLY A 418 -59.51 8.88 23.56
CA GLY A 418 -60.78 9.53 23.26
C GLY A 418 -61.71 8.74 22.34
N ILE A 419 -61.36 7.49 21.99
CA ILE A 419 -62.13 6.69 21.04
C ILE A 419 -63.13 5.81 21.78
N ASP A 420 -64.37 5.82 21.29
CA ASP A 420 -65.50 5.10 21.86
C ASP A 420 -65.91 3.87 21.04
N ALA A 421 -65.55 3.85 19.77
CA ALA A 421 -65.83 2.75 18.85
C ALA A 421 -64.80 2.69 17.73
N VAL A 422 -64.61 1.53 17.14
CA VAL A 422 -63.74 1.32 15.99
C VAL A 422 -64.51 0.68 14.85
N PHE A 423 -64.15 1.04 13.63
CA PHE A 423 -64.76 0.49 12.43
C PHE A 423 -63.75 0.39 11.29
N VAL A 424 -64.04 -0.49 10.34
CA VAL A 424 -63.18 -0.76 9.19
C VAL A 424 -63.89 -0.32 7.92
N THR A 425 -63.19 0.34 7.01
CA THR A 425 -63.68 0.67 5.67
C THR A 425 -62.76 0.07 4.61
N VAL A 426 -63.34 -0.14 3.43
CA VAL A 426 -62.59 -0.47 2.22
C VAL A 426 -62.21 0.83 1.52
N GLU A 427 -60.92 1.13 1.46
CA GLU A 427 -60.40 2.34 0.83
C GLU A 427 -59.68 1.98 -0.50
N PRO A 428 -59.72 2.88 -1.51
CA PRO A 428 -58.97 2.69 -2.75
C PRO A 428 -57.46 2.65 -2.52
N LYS A 429 -56.70 2.13 -3.49
CA LYS A 429 -55.23 2.08 -3.43
C LYS A 429 -54.66 3.50 -3.24
N GLY A 430 -54.20 3.80 -2.03
CA GLY A 430 -53.72 5.12 -1.66
C GLY A 430 -54.47 5.68 -0.46
N ARG A 431 -54.07 5.22 0.73
CA ARG A 431 -54.32 5.79 2.07
C ARG A 431 -55.24 7.02 2.07
N SER A 432 -56.52 6.86 2.42
CA SER A 432 -57.43 8.00 2.57
C SER A 432 -57.21 8.72 3.91
N GLN A 433 -57.44 10.04 3.93
CA GLN A 433 -57.42 10.87 5.14
C GLN A 433 -58.75 10.86 5.89
N HIS A 434 -59.85 10.58 5.19
CA HIS A 434 -61.20 10.46 5.74
C HIS A 434 -61.84 9.14 5.29
N PRO A 435 -62.75 8.53 6.07
CA PRO A 435 -63.41 7.31 5.66
C PRO A 435 -64.27 7.58 4.42
N SER A 436 -63.84 7.08 3.26
CA SER A 436 -64.57 7.27 1.99
C SER A 436 -65.46 6.06 1.67
N GLY A 437 -65.06 4.88 2.16
CA GLY A 437 -65.80 3.64 2.03
C GLY A 437 -66.94 3.51 3.05
N LYS A 438 -67.88 2.62 2.75
CA LYS A 438 -68.89 2.20 3.72
C LYS A 438 -68.22 1.39 4.84
N PRO A 439 -68.66 1.55 6.11
CA PRO A 439 -68.16 0.74 7.20
C PRO A 439 -68.57 -0.71 6.98
N LEU A 440 -67.58 -1.59 7.08
CA LEU A 440 -67.66 -3.02 6.84
C LEU A 440 -67.75 -3.76 8.16
N LEU A 441 -66.86 -3.41 9.09
CA LEU A 441 -66.82 -3.96 10.43
C LEU A 441 -66.98 -2.86 11.46
N PHE A 442 -67.60 -3.17 12.59
CA PHE A 442 -67.80 -2.21 13.68
C PHE A 442 -67.73 -2.89 15.05
N ALA A 443 -67.11 -2.21 16.02
CA ALA A 443 -67.07 -2.61 17.43
C ALA A 443 -67.15 -1.41 18.37
N TYR A 444 -67.91 -1.52 19.44
CA TYR A 444 -67.97 -0.53 20.52
C TYR A 444 -66.91 -0.83 21.58
N LEU A 445 -66.20 0.20 22.06
CA LEU A 445 -65.13 0.09 23.07
C LEU A 445 -65.56 0.59 24.46
N LYS A 446 -66.68 1.32 24.55
CA LYS A 446 -67.30 1.77 25.81
C LYS A 446 -68.08 0.64 26.48
N ILE A 447 -67.37 -0.38 26.95
CA ILE A 447 -67.90 -1.43 27.82
C ILE A 447 -67.08 -1.37 29.11
N GLU A 448 -67.65 -1.63 30.28
CA GLU A 448 -66.85 -1.79 31.51
C GLU A 448 -65.76 -2.86 31.30
N PRO A 449 -64.58 -2.76 31.95
CA PRO A 449 -63.53 -3.76 31.80
C PRO A 449 -64.11 -5.16 32.01
N ASN A 450 -64.08 -5.97 30.95
CA ASN A 450 -64.72 -7.29 30.92
C ASN A 450 -63.71 -8.43 31.10
N HIS A 451 -62.45 -8.09 31.38
CA HIS A 451 -61.39 -9.01 31.72
C HIS A 451 -61.05 -8.87 33.22
N PRO A 452 -60.94 -9.97 33.98
CA PRO A 452 -60.64 -9.96 35.41
C PRO A 452 -59.21 -9.50 35.74
#